data_AF-A0A1Y1MCC5-F1
#
_entry.id   AF-A0A1Y1MCC5-F1
#
_cell.length_a   1.000
_cell.length_b   1.000
_cell.length_c   1.000
_cell.angle_alpha   90.00
_cell.angle_beta   90.00
_cell.angle_gamma   90.00
#
_symmetry.space_group_name_H-M   'P 1'
#
loop_
_entity.id
_entity.type
_entity.pdbx_description
1 polymer ?
#
loop_
_entity_poly.entity_id
_entity_poly.type
_entity_poly.pdbx_seq_one_letter_code
_entity_poly.pdbx_strand_id
1 'polypeptide(L)'
;MLNPEGRASEIGRQIFATAVEDLKRVTRRYAKKQRRWIVNRLLSMSSNREVPPVYSLDTTDVDRWDECVTQPSVSIVQSFIESARCPYAPLAKQETLGLPISMAEKHFCNSCERIFIGKFQWTCHIKSRRHRRLAQKKSKEVKVECQT
;
A
#
# COMPACT_ATOMS: atom_id res chain seq x y z
N MET A 1 9.51 21.08 23.38
CA MET A 1 10.33 19.87 23.62
C MET A 1 10.53 19.74 25.13
N LEU A 2 10.50 18.53 25.70
CA LEU A 2 10.76 18.32 27.13
C LEU A 2 12.22 18.70 27.46
N ASN A 3 12.40 19.36 28.61
CA ASN A 3 13.72 19.62 29.20
C ASN A 3 14.37 18.29 29.65
N PRO A 4 15.70 18.26 29.93
CA PRO A 4 16.40 17.02 30.26
C PRO A 4 15.80 16.23 31.43
N GLU A 5 15.42 16.92 32.51
CA GLU A 5 14.75 16.33 33.67
C GLU A 5 13.37 15.78 33.31
N GLY A 6 12.60 16.50 32.49
CA GLY A 6 11.30 16.06 31.98
C GLY A 6 11.38 14.86 31.06
N ARG A 7 12.50 14.64 30.36
CA ARG A 7 12.75 13.40 29.59
C ARG A 7 13.05 12.21 30.48
N ALA A 8 13.78 12.43 31.58
CA ALA A 8 14.08 11.39 32.56
C ALA A 8 12.87 11.05 33.45
N SER A 9 11.88 11.92 33.51
CA SER A 9 10.61 11.68 34.21
C SER A 9 9.86 10.46 33.65
N GLU A 10 8.98 9.89 34.47
CA GLU A 10 8.15 8.75 34.07
C GLU A 10 7.26 9.07 32.86
N ILE A 11 6.68 10.27 32.83
CA ILE A 11 5.87 10.76 31.70
C ILE A 11 6.74 10.87 30.44
N GLY A 12 7.97 11.36 30.57
CA GLY A 12 8.93 11.45 29.46
C GLY A 12 9.26 10.09 28.85
N ARG A 13 9.49 9.08 29.70
CA ARG A 13 9.74 7.69 29.27
C ARG A 13 8.52 7.08 28.56
N GLN A 14 7.31 7.32 29.06
CA GLN A 14 6.08 6.82 28.43
C GLN A 14 5.82 7.44 27.06
N ILE A 15 6.03 8.76 26.93
CA ILE A 15 5.94 9.46 25.64
C ILE A 15 6.97 8.90 24.66
N PHE A 16 8.22 8.71 25.11
CA PHE A 16 9.28 8.14 24.27
C PHE A 16 8.95 6.73 23.79
N ALA A 17 8.50 5.85 24.69
CA ALA A 17 8.11 4.49 24.33
C ALA A 17 6.98 4.47 23.29
N THR A 18 5.98 5.34 23.46
CA THR A 18 4.87 5.48 22.50
C THR A 18 5.38 5.96 21.14
N ALA A 19 6.26 6.96 21.13
CA ALA A 19 6.84 7.49 19.89
C ALA A 19 7.68 6.45 19.14
N VAL A 20 8.45 5.63 19.87
CA VAL A 20 9.21 4.51 19.29
C VAL A 20 8.27 3.48 18.66
N GLU A 21 7.17 3.14 19.32
CA GLU A 21 6.20 2.19 18.76
C GLU A 21 5.45 2.73 17.54
N ASP A 22 5.12 4.02 17.54
CA ASP A 22 4.54 4.66 16.37
C ASP A 22 5.53 4.73 15.20
N LEU A 23 6.81 4.99 15.46
CA LEU A 23 7.86 4.93 14.44
C LEU A 23 7.96 3.52 13.83
N LYS A 24 8.07 2.48 14.67
CA LYS A 24 8.10 1.08 14.21
C LYS A 24 6.83 0.74 13.40
N ARG A 25 5.67 1.24 13.82
CA ARG A 25 4.39 1.02 13.14
C ARG A 25 4.37 1.65 11.75
N VAL A 26 4.84 2.90 11.60
CA VAL A 26 4.89 3.54 10.27
C VAL A 26 5.91 2.86 9.36
N THR A 27 7.06 2.41 9.90
CA THR A 27 8.06 1.66 9.13
C THR A 27 7.51 0.33 8.59
N ARG A 28 6.79 -0.44 9.42
CA ARG A 28 6.11 -1.68 8.95
C ARG A 28 5.06 -1.40 7.88
N ARG A 29 4.28 -0.32 8.02
CA ARG A 29 3.29 0.09 7.01
C ARG A 29 3.98 0.48 5.70
N TYR A 30 5.10 1.17 5.78
CA TYR A 30 5.89 1.58 4.61
C TYR A 30 6.44 0.37 3.86
N ALA A 31 7.07 -0.60 4.55
CA ALA A 31 7.55 -1.83 3.93
C ALA A 31 6.42 -2.61 3.21
N LYS A 32 5.23 -2.71 3.81
CA LYS A 32 4.04 -3.31 3.17
C LYS A 32 3.60 -2.53 1.93
N LYS A 33 3.66 -1.20 1.98
CA LYS A 33 3.34 -0.32 0.85
C LYS A 33 4.34 -0.49 -0.30
N GLN A 34 5.63 -0.58 -0.01
CA GLN A 34 6.68 -0.82 -1.00
C GLN A 34 6.44 -2.16 -1.71
N ARG A 35 6.20 -3.25 -0.95
CA ARG A 35 5.89 -4.55 -1.55
C ARG A 35 4.67 -4.49 -2.47
N ARG A 36 3.57 -3.88 -2.02
CA ARG A 36 2.37 -3.70 -2.85
C ARG A 36 2.66 -2.87 -4.09
N TRP A 37 3.47 -1.82 -3.97
CA TRP A 37 3.85 -0.97 -5.10
C TRP A 37 4.69 -1.75 -6.12
N ILE A 38 5.69 -2.52 -5.67
CA ILE A 38 6.53 -3.36 -6.55
C ILE A 38 5.65 -4.32 -7.35
N VAL A 39 4.78 -5.08 -6.68
CA VAL A 39 3.85 -6.01 -7.33
C VAL A 39 2.95 -5.27 -8.32
N ASN A 40 2.22 -4.25 -7.84
CA ASN A 40 1.23 -3.57 -8.67
C ASN A 40 1.84 -2.76 -9.82
N ARG A 41 3.06 -2.24 -9.66
CA ARG A 41 3.68 -1.37 -10.67
C ARG A 41 4.51 -2.16 -11.66
N LEU A 42 5.28 -3.14 -11.19
CA LEU A 42 6.25 -3.86 -12.01
C LEU A 42 5.68 -5.17 -12.57
N LEU A 43 4.88 -5.90 -11.78
CA LEU A 43 4.36 -7.22 -12.18
C LEU A 43 2.96 -7.16 -12.79
N SER A 44 2.15 -6.18 -12.39
CA SER A 44 0.71 -6.15 -12.67
C SER A 44 0.26 -5.25 -13.84
N MET A 45 1.02 -4.21 -14.18
CA MET A 45 0.60 -3.15 -15.15
C MET A 45 1.26 -3.30 -16.52
N SER A 46 1.62 -4.53 -16.89
CA SER A 46 2.46 -4.82 -18.07
C SER A 46 1.74 -4.78 -19.42
N SER A 47 0.43 -4.48 -19.48
CA SER A 47 -0.29 -4.36 -20.76
C SER A 47 0.00 -3.07 -21.51
N ASN A 48 0.37 -1.98 -20.83
CA ASN A 48 0.64 -0.67 -21.45
C ASN A 48 2.03 -0.11 -21.13
N ARG A 49 2.91 -0.90 -20.48
CA ARG A 49 4.27 -0.47 -20.14
C ARG A 49 5.26 -1.60 -20.32
N GLU A 50 6.34 -1.29 -21.00
CA GLU A 50 7.50 -2.16 -21.07
C GLU A 50 8.25 -2.09 -19.74
N VAL A 51 8.07 -3.13 -18.93
CA VAL A 51 8.78 -3.29 -17.66
C VAL A 51 9.81 -4.41 -17.84
N PRO A 52 11.09 -4.18 -17.50
CA PRO A 52 12.12 -5.21 -17.55
C PRO A 52 11.74 -6.44 -16.69
N PRO A 53 12.28 -7.63 -17.00
CA PRO A 53 12.12 -8.80 -16.16
C PRO A 53 12.57 -8.51 -14.72
N VAL A 54 11.74 -8.87 -13.74
CA VAL A 54 12.04 -8.68 -12.32
C VAL A 54 12.44 -10.02 -11.72
N TYR A 55 13.60 -10.10 -11.07
CA TYR A 55 14.05 -11.30 -10.38
C TYR A 55 13.93 -11.11 -8.86
N SER A 56 13.45 -12.13 -8.15
CA SER A 56 13.39 -12.12 -6.69
C SER A 56 14.62 -12.80 -6.09
N LEU A 57 15.17 -12.21 -5.04
CA LEU A 57 16.24 -12.77 -4.22
C LEU A 57 15.71 -12.96 -2.79
N ASP A 58 16.04 -14.09 -2.16
CA ASP A 58 15.62 -14.36 -0.79
C ASP A 58 16.57 -13.66 0.19
N THR A 59 16.00 -12.78 1.01
CA THR A 59 16.71 -11.94 1.99
C THR A 59 16.25 -12.25 3.42
N THR A 60 15.58 -13.39 3.63
CA THR A 60 15.00 -13.77 4.93
C THR A 60 16.08 -14.08 5.97
N ASP A 61 17.15 -14.73 5.54
CA ASP A 61 18.28 -15.13 6.38
C ASP A 61 19.53 -14.33 6.00
N VAL A 62 20.06 -13.57 6.96
CA VAL A 62 21.22 -12.68 6.75
C VAL A 62 22.52 -13.49 6.70
N ASP A 63 22.58 -14.63 7.41
CA ASP A 63 23.79 -15.45 7.47
C ASP A 63 24.04 -16.16 6.12
N ARG A 64 22.99 -16.35 5.33
CA ARG A 64 23.02 -16.96 3.99
C ARG A 64 23.02 -15.94 2.86
N TRP A 65 23.36 -14.69 3.14
CA TRP A 65 23.32 -13.60 2.17
C TRP A 65 24.14 -13.88 0.90
N ASP A 66 25.35 -14.45 1.06
CA ASP A 66 26.21 -14.72 -0.10
C ASP A 66 25.55 -15.71 -1.08
N GLU A 67 25.07 -16.84 -0.54
CA GLU A 67 24.42 -17.91 -1.32
C GLU A 67 23.07 -17.49 -1.91
N CYS A 68 22.24 -16.76 -1.15
CA CYS A 68 20.86 -16.48 -1.52
C CYS A 68 20.66 -15.14 -2.27
N VAL A 69 21.61 -14.21 -2.15
CA VAL A 69 21.50 -12.85 -2.72
C VAL A 69 22.69 -12.51 -3.61
N THR A 70 23.91 -12.53 -3.07
CA THR A 70 25.10 -12.08 -3.81
C THR A 70 25.35 -12.95 -5.04
N GLN A 71 25.56 -14.26 -4.88
CA GLN A 71 25.88 -15.15 -5.99
C GLN A 71 24.77 -15.18 -7.06
N PRO A 72 23.47 -15.31 -6.71
CA PRO A 72 22.40 -15.26 -7.70
C PRO A 72 22.33 -13.90 -8.41
N SER A 73 22.50 -12.78 -7.70
CA SER A 73 22.45 -11.45 -8.31
C SER A 73 23.57 -11.25 -9.35
N VAL A 74 24.79 -11.65 -9.01
CA VAL A 74 25.94 -11.59 -9.93
C VAL A 74 25.68 -12.48 -11.15
N SER A 75 25.21 -13.71 -10.94
CA SER A 75 24.90 -14.64 -12.04
C SER A 75 23.81 -14.10 -12.98
N ILE A 76 22.75 -13.48 -12.44
CA ILE A 76 21.69 -12.86 -13.24
C ILE A 76 22.25 -11.71 -14.09
N VAL A 77 23.03 -10.82 -13.48
CA VAL A 77 23.62 -9.67 -14.19
C VAL A 77 24.64 -10.13 -15.24
N GLN A 78 25.48 -11.10 -14.91
CA GLN A 78 26.46 -11.65 -15.85
C GLN A 78 25.78 -12.29 -17.05
N SER A 79 24.74 -13.10 -16.82
CA SER A 79 23.94 -13.71 -17.89
C SER A 79 23.33 -12.64 -18.80
N PHE A 80 22.89 -11.51 -18.24
CA PHE A 80 22.37 -10.39 -19.02
C PHE A 80 23.46 -9.71 -19.87
N ILE A 81 24.63 -9.44 -19.29
CA ILE A 81 25.77 -8.81 -20.00
C ILE A 81 26.26 -9.69 -21.15
N GLU A 82 26.38 -11.00 -20.91
CA GLU A 82 26.86 -11.98 -21.88
C GLU A 82 25.79 -12.40 -22.89
N SER A 83 24.56 -11.92 -22.75
CA SER A 83 23.39 -12.38 -23.52
C SER A 83 23.19 -13.92 -23.46
N ALA A 84 23.60 -14.52 -22.35
CA ALA A 84 23.47 -15.94 -22.08
C ALA A 84 22.13 -16.29 -21.42
N ARG A 85 21.78 -17.57 -21.39
CA ARG A 85 20.57 -18.03 -20.70
C ARG A 85 20.75 -17.88 -19.19
N CYS A 86 19.93 -17.03 -18.57
CA CYS A 86 19.90 -16.88 -17.12
C CYS A 86 19.43 -18.19 -16.44
N PRO A 87 20.16 -18.70 -15.43
CA PRO A 87 19.75 -19.90 -14.69
C PRO A 87 18.57 -19.65 -13.76
N TYR A 88 18.27 -18.38 -13.44
CA TYR A 88 17.15 -17.98 -12.60
C TYR A 88 15.98 -17.52 -13.45
N ALA A 89 14.76 -17.83 -13.02
CA ALA A 89 13.55 -17.39 -13.69
C ALA A 89 13.11 -16.01 -13.15
N PRO A 90 12.69 -15.08 -14.03
CA PRO A 90 12.06 -13.85 -13.57
C PRO A 90 10.68 -14.16 -12.96
N LEU A 91 10.23 -13.26 -12.08
CA LEU A 91 8.89 -13.29 -11.51
C LEU A 91 7.83 -13.22 -12.62
N ALA A 92 6.82 -14.07 -12.50
CA ALA A 92 5.68 -14.06 -13.39
C ALA A 92 4.94 -12.73 -13.31
N LYS A 93 4.65 -12.14 -14.47
CA LYS A 93 3.73 -11.01 -14.59
C LYS A 93 2.35 -11.48 -14.12
N GLN A 94 1.70 -10.67 -13.29
CA GLN A 94 0.36 -10.96 -12.78
C GLN A 94 -0.64 -10.25 -13.67
N GLU A 95 -1.58 -11.00 -14.26
CA GLU A 95 -2.72 -10.38 -14.92
C GLU A 95 -3.59 -9.69 -13.87
N THR A 96 -3.65 -8.35 -13.92
CA THR A 96 -4.66 -7.65 -13.15
C THR A 96 -6.03 -7.91 -13.76
N LEU A 97 -6.85 -8.67 -13.06
CA LEU A 97 -8.27 -8.89 -13.37
C LEU A 97 -9.14 -7.61 -13.27
N GLY A 98 -8.52 -6.43 -13.16
CA GLY A 98 -9.21 -5.15 -12.97
C GLY A 98 -8.89 -4.17 -14.09
N LEU A 99 -9.92 -3.44 -14.53
CA LEU A 99 -9.75 -2.32 -15.45
C LEU A 99 -8.76 -1.29 -14.87
N PRO A 100 -7.95 -0.63 -15.73
CA PRO A 100 -7.15 0.51 -15.31
C PRO A 100 -8.02 1.52 -14.54
N ILE A 101 -7.45 2.17 -13.51
CA ILE A 101 -8.16 3.20 -12.71
C ILE A 101 -8.75 4.29 -13.62
N SER A 102 -8.12 4.57 -14.76
CA SER A 102 -8.62 5.52 -15.77
C SER A 102 -9.94 5.10 -16.43
N MET A 103 -10.21 3.80 -16.53
CA MET A 103 -11.44 3.24 -17.09
C MET A 103 -12.47 2.86 -16.01
N ALA A 104 -12.12 3.01 -14.73
CA ALA A 104 -13.01 2.66 -13.64
C ALA A 104 -14.12 3.72 -13.47
N GLU A 105 -15.36 3.24 -13.30
CA GLU A 105 -16.55 4.08 -13.05
C GLU A 105 -16.34 5.00 -11.84
N LYS A 106 -16.83 6.24 -11.93
CA LYS A 106 -16.77 7.21 -10.82
C LYS A 106 -18.16 7.35 -10.20
N HIS A 107 -18.25 7.20 -8.88
CA HIS A 107 -19.49 7.39 -8.13
C HIS A 107 -19.32 8.52 -7.11
N PHE A 108 -20.19 9.51 -7.13
CA PHE A 108 -20.21 10.59 -6.15
C PHE A 108 -21.28 10.33 -5.08
N CYS A 109 -20.90 10.46 -3.81
CA CYS A 109 -21.84 10.40 -2.70
C CYS A 109 -22.24 11.81 -2.23
N ASN A 110 -23.50 12.20 -2.42
CA ASN A 110 -24.01 13.51 -1.95
C ASN A 110 -24.04 13.65 -0.43
N SER A 111 -24.26 12.56 0.33
CA SER A 111 -24.32 12.64 1.79
C SER A 111 -22.95 12.75 2.46
N CYS A 112 -21.90 12.26 1.77
CA CYS A 112 -20.53 12.25 2.26
C CYS A 112 -19.58 13.18 1.50
N GLU A 113 -20.07 13.83 0.44
CA GLU A 113 -19.35 14.75 -0.44
C GLU A 113 -18.00 14.19 -0.90
N ARG A 114 -18.03 12.96 -1.41
CA ARG A 114 -16.81 12.23 -1.79
C ARG A 114 -17.00 11.39 -3.04
N ILE A 115 -15.98 11.36 -3.89
CA ILE A 115 -15.90 10.52 -5.09
C ILE A 115 -15.25 9.18 -4.75
N PHE A 116 -15.84 8.10 -5.26
CA PHE A 116 -15.33 6.74 -5.21
C PHE A 116 -15.05 6.25 -6.62
N ILE A 117 -13.97 5.48 -6.80
CA ILE A 117 -13.56 4.96 -8.10
C ILE A 117 -13.75 3.45 -8.10
N GLY A 118 -14.59 2.97 -9.01
CA GLY A 118 -14.99 1.59 -9.17
C GLY A 118 -16.17 1.15 -8.30
N LYS A 119 -16.96 0.23 -8.84
CA LYS A 119 -18.16 -0.33 -8.20
C LYS A 119 -17.87 -1.00 -6.85
N PHE A 120 -16.71 -1.63 -6.68
CA PHE A 120 -16.34 -2.25 -5.40
C PHE A 120 -16.19 -1.21 -4.28
N GLN A 121 -15.45 -0.13 -4.52
CA GLN A 121 -15.27 0.93 -3.53
C GLN A 121 -16.61 1.60 -3.19
N TRP A 122 -17.44 1.83 -4.21
CA TRP A 122 -18.78 2.38 -4.05
C TRP A 122 -19.69 1.48 -3.18
N THR A 123 -19.74 0.18 -3.47
CA THR A 123 -20.58 -0.77 -2.73
C THR A 123 -20.13 -0.93 -1.27
N CYS A 124 -18.82 -0.93 -1.01
CA CYS A 124 -18.31 -0.87 0.37
C CYS A 124 -18.69 0.44 1.06
N HIS A 125 -18.62 1.57 0.34
CA HIS A 125 -18.95 2.88 0.89
C HIS A 125 -20.41 2.99 1.33
N ILE A 126 -21.38 2.65 0.46
CA ILE A 126 -22.81 2.76 0.78
C ILE A 126 -23.22 1.86 1.95
N LYS A 127 -22.53 0.73 2.14
CA LYS A 127 -22.73 -0.19 3.27
C LYS A 127 -22.03 0.26 4.56
N SER A 128 -21.14 1.26 4.49
CA SER A 128 -20.33 1.68 5.63
C SER A 128 -21.15 2.37 6.72
N ARG A 129 -20.75 2.16 7.98
CA ARG A 129 -21.38 2.81 9.15
C ARG A 129 -21.37 4.34 9.05
N ARG A 130 -20.28 4.92 8.51
CA ARG A 130 -20.16 6.38 8.34
C ARG A 130 -21.20 6.91 7.36
N HIS A 131 -21.35 6.28 6.20
CA HIS A 131 -22.34 6.68 5.21
C HIS A 131 -23.75 6.65 5.81
N ARG A 132 -24.12 5.54 6.47
CA ARG A 132 -25.43 5.39 7.10
C ARG A 132 -25.75 6.48 8.13
N ARG A 133 -24.79 6.83 8.99
CA ARG A 133 -24.96 7.90 9.99
C ARG A 133 -25.16 9.27 9.35
N LEU A 134 -24.37 9.62 8.34
CA LEU A 134 -24.49 10.91 7.64
C LEU A 134 -25.79 11.01 6.84
N ALA A 135 -26.18 9.94 6.16
CA ALA A 135 -27.45 9.87 5.43
C ALA A 135 -28.65 10.06 6.37
N GLN A 136 -28.64 9.41 7.54
CA GLN A 136 -29.68 9.59 8.56
C GLN A 136 -29.74 11.02 9.09
N LYS A 137 -28.59 11.66 9.35
CA LYS A 137 -28.54 13.06 9.81
C LYS A 137 -29.15 14.01 8.76
N LYS A 138 -28.72 13.94 7.50
CA LYS A 138 -29.27 14.77 6.42
C LYS A 138 -30.78 14.53 6.23
N SER A 139 -31.27 13.28 6.34
CA SER A 139 -32.72 12.99 6.25
C SER A 139 -33.57 13.58 7.39
N LYS A 140 -32.97 13.82 8.56
CA LYS A 140 -33.64 14.49 9.68
C LYS A 140 -33.66 16.00 9.50
N GLU A 141 -32.56 16.59 9.03
CA GLU A 141 -32.46 18.03 8.74
C GLU A 141 -33.46 18.44 7.64
N VAL A 142 -33.56 17.67 6.55
CA VAL A 142 -34.53 17.92 5.47
C VAL A 142 -35.99 17.80 5.95
N LYS A 143 -36.27 16.95 6.94
CA LYS A 143 -37.62 16.84 7.52
C LYS A 143 -37.98 18.02 8.44
N VAL A 144 -36.99 18.66 9.06
CA VAL A 144 -37.20 19.84 9.92
C VAL A 144 -37.41 21.10 9.08
N GLU A 145 -36.66 21.27 7.98
CA GLU A 145 -36.79 22.41 7.06
C GLU A 145 -38.10 22.44 6.27
N CYS A 146 -38.74 21.28 6.03
CA CYS A 146 -39.99 21.19 5.28
C CYS A 146 -41.25 21.29 6.17
N GLN A 147 -41.08 21.48 7.49
CA GLN A 147 -42.15 21.60 8.49
C GLN A 147 -42.28 23.02 9.08
N THR A 148 -41.38 23.93 8.71
CA THR A 148 -41.42 25.38 8.97
C THR A 148 -41.80 26.13 7.71
#